data_AF-A0A1G5AQH7-F1
#
_entry.id   AF-A0A1G5AQH7-F1
#
_cell.length_a   1.000
_cell.length_b   1.000
_cell.length_c   1.000
_cell.angle_alpha   90.00
_cell.angle_beta   90.00
_cell.angle_gamma   90.00
#
_symmetry.space_group_name_H-M   'P 1'
#
loop_
_entity.id
_entity.type
_entity.pdbx_description
1 polymer ?
#
loop_
_entity_poly.entity_id
_entity_poly.type
_entity_poly.pdbx_seq_one_letter_code
_entity_poly.pdbx_strand_id
1 'polypeptide(L)'
;MKTMKKAYLHVVFAAVVAAFVMAAAPAQAGIFDFTQGRVAVPGTELHELGTEALDRGLGGISYFTNGEGRVVEVRAKEMANGDLRVAVRRVHIPKNYVADTHDQTLEAERTWQSLADLSEQQPWVGGYAVLPHNEGVKAYKFGVMVETEFNRNHQRDN
;
A
#
# COMPACT_ATOMS: atom_id res chain seq x y z
N MET A 1 33.77 -40.85 -46.26
CA MET A 1 32.44 -40.53 -45.73
C MET A 1 32.53 -40.20 -44.24
N LYS A 2 32.79 -38.94 -43.90
CA LYS A 2 32.77 -38.40 -42.53
C LYS A 2 31.89 -37.17 -42.59
N THR A 3 30.73 -37.17 -41.90
CA THR A 3 30.02 -35.99 -41.34
C THR A 3 28.54 -36.28 -41.07
N MET A 4 28.19 -37.27 -40.23
CA MET A 4 26.80 -37.40 -39.73
C MET A 4 26.72 -38.01 -38.32
N LYS A 5 27.49 -37.50 -37.35
CA LYS A 5 27.35 -37.92 -35.93
C LYS A 5 27.48 -36.78 -34.91
N LYS A 6 27.32 -35.52 -35.30
CA LYS A 6 27.42 -34.37 -34.37
C LYS A 6 26.12 -33.57 -34.18
N ALA A 7 25.05 -33.88 -34.92
CA ALA A 7 23.83 -33.07 -34.86
C ALA A 7 22.79 -33.51 -33.81
N TYR A 8 22.84 -34.76 -33.32
CA TYR A 8 21.79 -35.30 -32.43
C TYR A 8 22.03 -35.08 -30.93
N LEU A 9 23.22 -34.65 -30.52
CA LEU A 9 23.54 -34.43 -29.11
C LEU A 9 23.23 -32.99 -28.61
N HIS A 10 22.62 -32.14 -29.44
CA HIS A 10 22.33 -30.75 -29.09
C HIS A 10 20.84 -30.45 -28.93
N VAL A 11 19.96 -31.35 -29.37
CA VAL A 11 18.50 -31.11 -29.31
C VAL A 11 17.90 -31.57 -27.97
N VAL A 12 18.52 -32.51 -27.26
CA VAL A 12 18.00 -33.03 -25.98
C VAL A 12 18.40 -32.14 -24.79
N PHE A 13 19.49 -31.36 -24.89
CA PHE A 13 19.95 -30.50 -23.80
C PHE A 13 19.21 -29.14 -23.72
N ALA A 14 18.57 -28.71 -24.82
CA ALA A 14 17.85 -27.44 -24.86
C ALA A 14 16.43 -27.51 -24.24
N ALA A 15 15.82 -28.69 -24.16
CA ALA A 15 14.47 -28.85 -23.62
C ALA A 15 14.42 -28.93 -22.08
N VAL A 16 15.52 -29.34 -21.42
CA VAL A 16 15.57 -29.44 -19.95
C VAL A 16 15.91 -28.10 -19.29
N VAL A 17 16.61 -27.19 -19.98
CA VAL A 17 16.92 -25.85 -19.46
C VAL A 17 15.71 -24.91 -19.56
N ALA A 18 14.81 -25.10 -20.53
CA ALA A 18 13.61 -24.29 -20.67
C ALA A 18 12.54 -24.55 -19.58
N ALA A 19 12.62 -25.68 -18.87
CA ALA A 19 11.71 -26.01 -17.77
C ALA A 19 12.14 -25.42 -16.41
N PHE A 20 13.35 -24.84 -16.31
CA PHE A 20 13.88 -24.27 -15.07
C PHE A 20 13.81 -22.73 -14.99
N VAL A 21 13.37 -22.05 -16.05
CA VAL A 21 13.28 -20.57 -16.10
C VAL A 21 11.93 -20.02 -15.61
N MET A 22 11.00 -20.88 -15.17
CA MET A 22 9.80 -20.43 -14.44
C MET A 22 9.98 -20.41 -12.91
N ALA A 23 11.22 -20.51 -12.42
CA ALA A 23 11.54 -20.29 -11.03
C ALA A 23 11.98 -18.83 -10.83
N ALA A 24 11.21 -18.12 -10.01
CA ALA A 24 11.46 -16.78 -9.51
C ALA A 24 11.42 -15.68 -10.58
N ALA A 25 10.21 -15.20 -10.86
CA ALA A 25 10.05 -13.76 -11.08
C ALA A 25 10.88 -13.05 -9.98
N PRO A 26 11.67 -12.03 -10.32
CA PRO A 26 12.33 -11.25 -9.28
C PRO A 26 11.19 -10.72 -8.42
N ALA A 27 11.10 -11.21 -7.19
CA ALA A 27 10.48 -10.45 -6.14
C ALA A 27 11.26 -9.14 -6.16
N GLN A 28 10.70 -8.12 -6.84
CA GLN A 28 11.03 -6.75 -6.60
C GLN A 28 10.58 -6.51 -5.16
N ALA A 29 11.41 -6.98 -4.23
CA ALA A 29 11.53 -6.42 -2.92
C ALA A 29 12.03 -5.00 -3.21
N GLY A 30 11.09 -4.10 -3.52
CA GLY A 30 11.32 -2.69 -3.33
C GLY A 30 11.92 -2.59 -1.95
N ILE A 31 13.13 -2.06 -1.87
CA ILE A 31 13.84 -1.85 -0.61
C ILE A 31 12.98 -0.85 0.15
N PHE A 32 11.99 -1.36 0.87
CA PHE A 32 11.16 -0.60 1.78
C PHE A 32 12.05 -0.29 2.97
N ASP A 33 12.25 1.00 3.21
CA ASP A 33 13.04 1.47 4.32
C ASP A 33 12.25 1.31 5.64
N PHE A 34 12.32 0.11 6.22
CA PHE A 34 11.71 -0.21 7.52
C PHE A 34 12.43 0.44 8.71
N THR A 35 13.44 1.28 8.48
CA THR A 35 14.12 2.01 9.56
C THR A 35 13.21 3.05 10.21
N GLN A 36 12.12 3.46 9.55
CA GLN A 36 11.21 4.48 10.07
C GLN A 36 10.02 3.93 10.86
N GLY A 37 9.83 2.61 10.92
CA GLY A 37 8.77 1.97 11.71
C GLY A 37 9.11 1.92 13.21
N ARG A 38 8.11 2.10 14.07
CA ARG A 38 8.23 1.92 15.52
C ARG A 38 7.88 0.49 15.91
N VAL A 39 8.51 -0.03 16.97
CA VAL A 39 8.08 -1.31 17.55
C VAL A 39 6.69 -1.12 18.15
N ALA A 40 5.74 -1.94 17.72
CA ALA A 40 4.37 -1.89 18.17
C ALA A 40 4.18 -2.84 19.35
N VAL A 41 3.78 -2.29 20.50
CA VAL A 41 3.62 -3.06 21.74
C VAL A 41 2.25 -3.76 21.72
N PRO A 42 2.17 -5.06 22.05
CA PRO A 42 0.89 -5.77 22.16
C PRO A 42 -0.14 -5.03 23.02
N GLY A 43 -1.39 -5.01 22.57
CA GLY A 43 -2.50 -4.30 23.25
C GLY A 43 -2.55 -2.79 22.98
N THR A 44 -1.75 -2.27 22.06
CA THR A 44 -1.83 -0.87 21.60
C THR A 44 -2.51 -0.77 20.23
N GLU A 45 -3.13 0.37 19.94
CA GLU A 45 -3.69 0.70 18.61
C GLU A 45 -2.68 0.41 17.49
N LEU A 46 -1.43 0.83 17.68
CA LEU A 46 -0.38 0.64 16.67
C LEU A 46 -0.12 -0.84 16.38
N HIS A 47 -0.21 -1.69 17.40
CA HIS A 47 -0.06 -3.14 17.24
C HIS A 47 -1.28 -3.73 16.54
N GLU A 48 -2.49 -3.35 16.93
CA GLU A 48 -3.72 -3.82 16.27
C GLU A 48 -3.73 -3.49 14.77
N LEU A 49 -3.44 -2.24 14.43
CA LEU A 49 -3.33 -1.79 13.03
C LEU A 49 -2.21 -2.52 12.28
N GLY A 50 -1.08 -2.74 12.94
CA GLY A 50 0.06 -3.44 12.37
C GLY A 50 -0.21 -4.92 12.12
N THR A 51 -0.85 -5.60 13.05
CA THR A 51 -1.27 -7.00 12.92
C THR A 51 -2.26 -7.16 11.77
N GLU A 52 -3.28 -6.30 11.70
CA GLU A 52 -4.23 -6.31 10.59
C GLU A 52 -3.54 -6.09 9.23
N ALA A 53 -2.55 -5.19 9.18
CA ALA A 53 -1.77 -4.95 7.97
C ALA A 53 -0.91 -6.16 7.56
N LEU A 54 -0.42 -6.97 8.51
CA LEU A 54 0.28 -8.21 8.20
C LEU A 54 -0.67 -9.33 7.74
N ASP A 55 -1.79 -9.48 8.43
CA ASP A 55 -2.70 -10.61 8.23
C ASP A 55 -3.51 -10.48 6.95
N ARG A 56 -3.97 -9.26 6.63
CA ARG A 56 -4.87 -9.00 5.50
C ARG A 56 -4.35 -7.98 4.50
N GLY A 57 -3.31 -7.23 4.86
CA GLY A 57 -2.70 -6.25 3.98
C GLY A 57 -1.87 -6.88 2.87
N LEU A 58 -1.72 -6.16 1.76
CA LEU A 58 -0.91 -6.62 0.64
C LEU A 58 0.56 -6.30 0.92
N GLY A 59 1.35 -7.34 1.19
CA GLY A 59 2.77 -7.19 1.50
C GLY A 59 3.04 -6.43 2.80
N GLY A 60 2.16 -6.57 3.80
CA GLY A 60 2.25 -5.83 5.05
C GLY A 60 1.72 -4.40 4.96
N ILE A 61 1.05 -4.02 3.86
CA ILE A 61 0.49 -2.68 3.67
C ILE A 61 -1.03 -2.76 3.70
N SER A 62 -1.64 -2.00 4.60
CA SER A 62 -3.09 -1.83 4.67
C SER A 62 -3.45 -0.36 4.86
N TYR A 63 -4.69 -0.04 4.51
CA TYR A 63 -5.23 1.31 4.53
C TYR A 63 -6.45 1.34 5.43
N PHE A 64 -6.59 2.42 6.18
CA PHE A 64 -7.67 2.57 7.15
C PHE A 64 -8.28 3.96 7.03
N THR A 65 -9.53 4.10 7.46
CA THR A 65 -10.23 5.39 7.50
C THR A 65 -10.93 5.59 8.83
N ASN A 66 -11.12 6.84 9.24
CA ASN A 66 -12.04 7.19 10.32
C ASN A 66 -13.46 7.52 9.83
N GLY A 67 -13.73 7.41 8.53
CA GLY A 67 -15.00 7.79 7.90
C GLY A 67 -15.16 9.29 7.62
N GLU A 68 -14.26 10.14 8.14
CA GLU A 68 -14.37 11.60 8.09
C GLU A 68 -13.25 12.23 7.26
N GLY A 69 -12.82 11.54 6.20
CA GLY A 69 -11.79 12.01 5.28
C GLY A 69 -10.35 11.85 5.78
N ARG A 70 -10.10 11.21 6.93
CA ARG A 70 -8.74 10.80 7.31
C ARG A 70 -8.46 9.41 6.77
N VAL A 71 -7.37 9.28 6.03
CA VAL A 71 -6.87 7.99 5.54
C VAL A 71 -5.52 7.72 6.17
N VAL A 72 -5.33 6.48 6.62
CA VAL A 72 -4.13 6.03 7.32
C VAL A 72 -3.53 4.87 6.53
N GLU A 73 -2.34 5.06 5.97
CA GLU A 73 -1.52 3.98 5.42
C GLU A 73 -0.68 3.39 6.55
N VAL A 74 -0.83 2.09 6.77
CA VAL A 74 -0.06 1.33 7.76
C VAL A 74 0.81 0.35 7.01
N ARG A 75 2.10 0.36 7.35
CA ARG A 75 3.10 -0.55 6.82
C ARG A 75 3.68 -1.33 7.97
N ALA A 76 3.49 -2.63 7.97
CA ALA A 76 3.87 -3.53 9.04
C ALA A 76 4.86 -4.59 8.54
N LYS A 77 5.77 -4.99 9.43
CA LYS A 77 6.72 -6.08 9.19
C LYS A 77 7.05 -6.77 10.50
N GLU A 78 7.00 -8.09 10.48
CA GLU A 78 7.57 -8.91 11.54
C GLU A 78 9.09 -9.03 11.36
N MET A 79 9.82 -8.75 12.42
CA MET A 79 11.28 -8.80 12.47
C MET A 79 11.76 -10.20 12.88
N ALA A 80 13.02 -10.52 12.60
CA ALA A 80 13.58 -11.84 12.91
C ALA A 80 13.59 -12.18 14.42
N ASN A 81 13.48 -11.18 15.30
CA ASN A 81 13.38 -11.34 16.75
C ASN A 81 11.92 -11.47 17.25
N GLY A 82 10.92 -11.50 16.35
CA GLY A 82 9.50 -11.55 16.66
C GLY A 82 8.85 -10.18 16.91
N ASP A 83 9.60 -9.09 16.84
CA ASP A 83 9.03 -7.75 17.03
C ASP A 83 8.20 -7.35 15.81
N LEU A 84 7.01 -6.80 16.07
CA LEU A 84 6.20 -6.14 15.05
C LEU A 84 6.65 -4.68 14.89
N ARG A 85 7.16 -4.32 13.72
CA ARG A 85 7.47 -2.91 13.37
C ARG A 85 6.41 -2.33 12.47
N VAL A 86 5.92 -1.15 12.85
CA VAL A 86 4.81 -0.48 12.17
C VAL A 86 5.18 0.97 11.87
N ALA A 87 5.04 1.37 10.61
CA ALA A 87 5.10 2.75 10.16
C ALA A 87 3.70 3.20 9.74
N VAL A 88 3.33 4.41 10.13
CA VAL A 88 2.00 4.97 9.87
C VAL A 88 2.15 6.31 9.18
N ARG A 89 1.49 6.49 8.03
CA ARG A 89 1.37 7.77 7.36
C ARG A 89 -0.11 8.15 7.26
N ARG A 90 -0.43 9.32 7.79
CA ARG A 90 -1.80 9.85 7.82
C ARG A 90 -1.92 10.94 6.77
N VAL A 91 -3.04 10.94 6.06
CA VAL A 91 -3.42 12.02 5.17
C VAL A 91 -4.84 12.48 5.49
N HIS A 92 -5.15 13.74 5.20
CA HIS A 92 -6.49 14.29 5.40
C HIS A 92 -7.06 14.91 4.12
N ILE A 93 -8.30 14.53 3.81
CA ILE A 93 -9.15 15.10 2.77
C ILE A 93 -10.23 15.93 3.47
N PRO A 94 -10.19 17.28 3.39
CA PRO A 94 -11.21 18.13 3.98
C PRO A 94 -12.57 17.93 3.30
N LYS A 95 -13.66 17.95 4.08
CA LYS A 95 -15.03 17.78 3.57
C LYS A 95 -15.41 18.82 2.52
N ASN A 96 -14.96 20.06 2.68
CA ASN A 96 -15.24 21.19 1.79
C ASN A 96 -13.97 21.64 1.07
N TYR A 97 -13.18 20.69 0.57
CA TYR A 97 -11.98 20.99 -0.21
C TYR A 97 -12.36 21.70 -1.51
N VAL A 98 -11.84 22.91 -1.73
CA VAL A 98 -12.02 23.67 -2.97
C VAL A 98 -10.69 23.69 -3.70
N ALA A 99 -10.63 22.98 -4.82
CA ALA A 99 -9.46 22.94 -5.69
C ALA A 99 -9.53 24.03 -6.77
N ASP A 100 -8.42 24.20 -7.51
CA ASP A 100 -8.37 25.11 -8.66
C ASP A 100 -9.35 24.71 -9.78
N THR A 101 -9.65 23.41 -9.87
CA THR A 101 -10.58 22.86 -10.86
C THR A 101 -11.84 22.29 -10.21
N HIS A 102 -12.97 22.44 -10.93
CA HIS A 102 -14.25 21.88 -10.49
C HIS A 102 -14.21 20.36 -10.37
N ASP A 103 -13.55 19.68 -11.31
CA ASP A 103 -13.46 18.21 -11.31
C ASP A 103 -12.73 17.67 -10.09
N GLN A 104 -11.62 18.29 -9.66
CA GLN A 104 -10.91 17.91 -8.44
C GLN A 104 -11.76 18.15 -7.18
N THR A 105 -12.54 19.23 -7.16
CA THR A 105 -13.49 19.52 -6.07
C THR A 105 -14.54 18.41 -5.97
N LEU A 106 -15.15 18.01 -7.10
CA LEU A 106 -16.10 16.90 -7.13
C LEU A 106 -15.46 15.55 -6.75
N GLU A 107 -14.21 15.31 -7.15
CA GLU A 107 -13.48 14.09 -6.77
C GLU A 107 -13.22 14.04 -5.26
N ALA A 108 -12.91 15.18 -4.64
CA ALA A 108 -12.74 15.27 -3.19
C ALA A 108 -14.03 14.94 -2.44
N GLU A 109 -15.15 15.55 -2.85
CA GLU A 109 -16.47 15.28 -2.26
C GLU A 109 -16.85 13.81 -2.37
N ARG A 110 -16.68 13.21 -3.57
CA ARG A 110 -16.96 11.79 -3.81
C ARG A 110 -16.07 10.88 -2.97
N THR A 111 -14.78 11.19 -2.89
CA THR A 111 -13.84 10.40 -2.09
C THR A 111 -14.19 10.49 -0.61
N TRP A 112 -14.53 11.69 -0.12
CA TRP A 112 -14.95 11.88 1.27
C TRP A 112 -16.20 11.07 1.60
N GLN A 113 -17.23 11.13 0.74
CA GLN A 113 -18.47 10.35 0.91
C GLN A 113 -18.19 8.85 0.87
N SER A 114 -17.40 8.39 -0.10
CA SER A 114 -17.04 6.97 -0.20
C SER A 114 -16.30 6.48 1.05
N LEU A 115 -15.45 7.30 1.68
CA LEU A 115 -14.78 6.93 2.92
C LEU A 115 -15.77 6.78 4.08
N ALA A 116 -16.80 7.63 4.15
CA ALA A 116 -17.87 7.51 5.14
C ALA A 116 -18.65 6.20 4.93
N ASP A 117 -19.12 5.95 3.70
CA ASP A 117 -19.90 4.76 3.35
C ASP A 117 -19.10 3.47 3.60
N LEU A 118 -17.81 3.46 3.20
CA LEU A 118 -16.93 2.32 3.45
C LEU A 118 -16.72 2.11 4.95
N SER A 119 -16.60 3.17 5.76
CA SER A 119 -16.40 3.01 7.20
C SER A 119 -17.57 2.34 7.91
N GLU A 120 -18.79 2.48 7.40
CA GLU A 120 -19.98 1.81 7.93
C GLU A 120 -20.04 0.32 7.56
N GLN A 121 -19.43 -0.06 6.43
CA GLN A 121 -19.51 -1.41 5.87
C GLN A 121 -18.33 -2.30 6.27
N GLN A 122 -17.21 -1.70 6.70
CA GLN A 122 -15.95 -2.38 6.95
C GLN A 122 -15.72 -2.66 8.44
N PRO A 123 -14.94 -3.70 8.78
CA PRO A 123 -14.56 -3.97 10.15
C PRO A 123 -13.69 -2.84 10.72
N TRP A 124 -13.83 -2.57 12.02
CA TRP A 124 -13.05 -1.59 12.74
C TRP A 124 -11.92 -2.26 13.55
N VAL A 125 -10.70 -1.73 13.42
CA VAL A 125 -9.48 -2.18 14.11
C VAL A 125 -8.75 -0.93 14.61
N GLY A 126 -8.36 -0.90 15.89
CA GLY A 126 -7.64 0.26 16.43
C GLY A 126 -8.39 1.59 16.29
N GLY A 127 -9.72 1.58 16.27
CA GLY A 127 -10.53 2.79 16.08
C GLY A 127 -10.57 3.31 14.64
N TYR A 128 -10.15 2.52 13.65
CA TYR A 128 -10.32 2.84 12.22
C TYR A 128 -10.98 1.70 11.47
N ALA A 129 -11.78 2.02 10.45
CA ALA A 129 -12.31 1.04 9.53
C ALA A 129 -11.24 0.60 8.51
N VAL A 130 -11.11 -0.71 8.28
CA VAL A 130 -10.17 -1.27 7.32
C VAL A 130 -10.68 -1.05 5.90
N LEU A 131 -9.90 -0.39 5.04
CA LEU A 131 -10.31 -0.15 3.66
C LEU A 131 -9.94 -1.33 2.75
N PRO A 132 -10.79 -1.67 1.76
CA PRO A 132 -10.37 -2.50 0.65
C PRO A 132 -9.12 -1.92 -0.02
N HIS A 133 -8.14 -2.76 -0.35
CA HIS A 133 -6.80 -2.29 -0.75
C HIS A 133 -6.83 -1.25 -1.88
N ASN A 134 -7.59 -1.50 -2.95
CA ASN A 134 -7.66 -0.58 -4.10
C ASN A 134 -8.28 0.78 -3.74
N GLU A 135 -9.36 0.77 -2.95
CA GLU A 135 -10.02 1.99 -2.47
C GLU A 135 -9.10 2.76 -1.51
N GLY A 136 -8.40 2.04 -0.63
CA GLY A 136 -7.40 2.59 0.26
C GLY A 136 -6.24 3.28 -0.46
N VAL A 137 -5.65 2.63 -1.46
CA VAL A 137 -4.58 3.21 -2.30
C VAL A 137 -5.07 4.48 -3.00
N LYS A 138 -6.28 4.43 -3.57
CA LYS A 138 -6.87 5.56 -4.29
C LYS A 138 -7.08 6.74 -3.35
N ALA A 139 -7.78 6.54 -2.24
CA ALA A 139 -8.08 7.59 -1.28
C ALA A 139 -6.80 8.16 -0.65
N TYR A 140 -5.82 7.31 -0.32
CA TYR A 140 -4.54 7.77 0.20
C TYR A 140 -3.78 8.65 -0.79
N LYS A 141 -3.65 8.23 -2.06
CA LYS A 141 -2.99 9.03 -3.09
C LYS A 141 -3.68 10.37 -3.30
N PHE A 142 -5.01 10.39 -3.28
CA PHE A 142 -5.78 11.62 -3.37
C PHE A 142 -5.50 12.53 -2.16
N GLY A 143 -5.50 12.00 -0.93
CA GLY A 143 -5.14 12.75 0.27
C GLY A 143 -3.71 13.33 0.22
N VAL A 144 -2.72 12.57 -0.27
CA VAL A 144 -1.36 13.09 -0.48
C VAL A 144 -1.36 14.27 -1.46
N MET A 145 -2.13 14.20 -2.54
CA MET A 145 -2.27 15.29 -3.50
C MET A 145 -2.87 16.53 -2.85
N VAL A 146 -3.98 16.38 -2.12
CA VAL A 146 -4.65 17.46 -1.38
C VAL A 146 -3.71 18.15 -0.40
N GLU A 147 -2.98 17.40 0.42
CA GLU A 147 -2.00 17.96 1.36
C GLU A 147 -0.86 18.70 0.65
N THR A 148 -0.42 18.18 -0.50
CA THR A 148 0.65 18.81 -1.29
C THR A 148 0.18 20.13 -1.90
N GLU A 149 -1.04 20.17 -2.44
CA GLU A 149 -1.65 21.39 -2.98
C GLU A 149 -1.88 22.43 -1.88
N PHE A 150 -2.43 22.02 -0.73
CA PHE A 150 -2.64 22.88 0.43
C PHE A 150 -1.33 23.55 0.89
N ASN A 151 -0.26 22.77 1.04
CA ASN A 151 1.05 23.27 1.44
C ASN A 151 1.68 24.21 0.39
N ARG A 152 1.49 23.92 -0.90
CA ARG A 152 1.98 24.77 -1.99
C ARG A 152 1.32 26.15 -1.97
N ASN A 153 0.01 26.20 -1.75
CA ASN A 153 -0.73 27.46 -1.72
C ASN A 153 -0.33 28.31 -0.51
N HIS A 154 -0.16 27.70 0.67
CA HIS A 154 0.33 28.40 1.87
C HIS A 154 1.76 28.96 1.74
N GLN A 155 2.60 28.35 0.90
CA GLN A 155 3.94 28.88 0.60
C GLN A 155 3.93 30.03 -0.42
N ARG A 156 2.88 30.16 -1.26
CA ARG A 156 2.73 31.27 -2.22
C ARG A 156 2.18 32.53 -1.58
N ASP A 157 1.42 32.38 -0.49
CA ASP A 157 0.78 33.48 0.24
C ASP A 157 1.69 34.13 1.29
N ASN A 158 2.93 33.62 1.48
CA ASN A 158 3.96 34.17 2.37
C ASN A 158 5.14 34.72 1.56
#